data_AF-A0A256YNY0-F1
#
_entry.id   AF-A0A256YNY0-F1
#
_cell.length_a   1.000
_cell.length_b   1.000
_cell.length_c   1.000
_cell.angle_alpha   90.00
_cell.angle_beta   90.00
_cell.angle_gamma   90.00
#
_symmetry.space_group_name_H-M   'P 1'
#
loop_
_entity.id
_entity.type
_entity.pdbx_description
1 polymer ?
#
loop_
_entity_poly.entity_id
_entity_poly.type
_entity_poly.pdbx_seq_one_letter_code
_entity_poly.pdbx_strand_id
1 'polypeptide(L)'
;MTAGKRKVGSFRIIREGTDAIEKAKGLGGCVFVTNHLKADTKKRVDARDIIAGYRDKKRVEEAFRNVKSFIKFQPVYVRKDVHVRAHYTICVLAYLLDITITNKLRKNKIDEITSVQRVYQVMSKCSAGEINVRATEHRGKKIATPTNLQKRLLELFGCEYLVEEEYVKSIGLEL
;
A
#
# COMPACT_ATOMS: atom_id res chain seq x y z
N MET A 1 20.66 -9.69 11.33
CA MET A 1 21.96 -9.68 10.62
C MET A 1 22.18 -8.30 10.04
N THR A 2 23.02 -7.51 10.71
CA THR A 2 23.38 -6.13 10.37
C THR A 2 24.26 -6.12 9.12
N ALA A 3 23.75 -5.60 8.00
CA ALA A 3 24.55 -5.40 6.79
C ALA A 3 25.64 -4.37 7.07
N GLY A 4 26.88 -4.85 7.28
CA GLY A 4 28.05 -4.01 7.50
C GLY A 4 28.19 -3.00 6.37
N LYS A 5 28.24 -1.71 6.72
CA LYS A 5 28.48 -0.61 5.78
C LYS A 5 29.87 -0.79 5.17
N ARG A 6 29.96 -1.43 4.00
CA ARG A 6 31.19 -1.47 3.21
C ARG A 6 31.45 -0.06 2.68
N LYS A 7 32.50 0.59 3.17
CA LYS A 7 33.01 1.81 2.55
C LYS A 7 33.69 1.41 1.25
N VAL A 8 33.14 1.86 0.13
CA VAL A 8 33.78 1.71 -1.19
C VAL A 8 34.91 2.73 -1.26
N GLY A 9 36.16 2.26 -1.17
CA GLY A 9 37.35 3.12 -1.22
C GLY A 9 37.69 3.62 -2.62
N SER A 10 37.22 2.94 -3.66
CA SER A 10 37.33 3.36 -5.06
C SER A 10 36.33 2.58 -5.92
N PHE A 11 35.88 3.20 -7.02
CA PHE A 11 35.05 2.54 -8.04
C PHE A 11 35.68 2.75 -9.41
N ARG A 12 35.65 1.70 -10.24
CA ARG A 12 36.12 1.75 -11.63
C ARG A 12 34.93 1.51 -12.54
N ILE A 13 34.58 2.50 -13.35
CA ILE A 13 33.52 2.36 -14.35
C ILE A 13 34.15 1.82 -15.63
N ILE A 14 33.83 0.57 -15.97
CA ILE A 14 34.20 -0.03 -17.24
C ILE A 14 33.07 0.25 -18.22
N ARG A 15 33.36 0.88 -19.35
CA ARG A 15 32.38 1.23 -20.38
C ARG A 15 32.51 0.24 -21.54
N GLU A 16 31.46 -0.49 -21.86
CA GLU A 16 31.35 -1.25 -23.10
C GLU A 16 30.61 -0.40 -24.16
N GLY A 17 31.12 -0.35 -25.40
CA GLY A 17 30.43 0.26 -26.55
C GLY A 17 30.42 1.79 -26.56
N THR A 18 31.58 2.43 -26.71
CA THR A 18 31.75 3.89 -26.80
C THR A 18 30.91 4.56 -27.88
N ASP A 19 30.71 3.90 -29.02
CA ASP A 19 29.99 4.47 -30.17
C ASP A 19 28.48 4.63 -29.92
N ALA A 20 27.90 3.72 -29.13
CA ALA A 20 26.49 3.80 -28.75
C ALA A 20 26.24 4.95 -27.76
N ILE A 21 27.22 5.27 -26.91
CA ILE A 21 27.15 6.37 -25.93
C ILE A 21 27.24 7.71 -26.65
N GLU A 22 28.09 7.84 -27.68
CA GLU A 22 28.16 9.05 -28.49
C GLU A 22 26.88 9.31 -29.27
N LYS A 23 26.28 8.29 -29.90
CA LYS A 23 24.97 8.43 -30.53
C LYS A 23 23.86 8.82 -29.54
N ALA A 24 23.91 8.33 -28.31
CA ALA A 24 22.92 8.64 -27.28
C ALA A 24 23.05 10.05 -26.69
N LYS A 25 24.22 10.70 -26.79
CA LYS A 25 24.41 12.10 -26.33
C LYS A 25 23.49 13.09 -27.04
N GLY A 26 23.18 12.86 -28.33
CA GLY A 26 22.29 13.71 -29.10
C GLY A 26 20.79 13.47 -28.85
N LEU A 27 20.42 12.38 -28.19
CA LEU A 27 19.04 11.90 -28.07
C LEU A 27 18.46 12.00 -26.65
N GLY A 28 19.21 12.56 -25.69
CA GLY A 28 18.77 12.63 -24.29
C GLY A 28 18.65 11.24 -23.64
N GLY A 29 19.55 10.31 -23.98
CA GLY A 29 19.53 8.94 -23.45
C GLY A 29 19.80 8.87 -21.94
N CYS A 30 19.21 7.87 -21.27
CA CYS A 30 19.49 7.55 -19.87
C CYS A 30 20.63 6.52 -19.76
N VAL A 31 21.58 6.75 -18.85
CA VAL A 31 22.70 5.83 -18.58
C VAL A 31 22.45 5.08 -17.27
N PHE A 32 22.52 3.74 -17.32
CA PHE A 32 22.40 2.88 -16.15
C PHE A 32 23.77 2.33 -15.76
N VAL A 33 24.16 2.53 -14.50
CA VAL A 33 25.39 1.96 -13.91
C VAL A 33 24.98 0.80 -13.03
N THR A 34 25.52 -0.40 -13.31
CA THR A 34 25.20 -1.62 -12.58
C THR A 34 26.47 -2.34 -12.16
N ASN A 35 26.43 -2.98 -10.99
CA ASN A 35 27.49 -3.88 -10.52
C ASN A 35 27.34 -5.31 -11.08
N HIS A 36 26.27 -5.57 -11.84
CA HIS A 36 26.04 -6.85 -12.51
C HIS A 36 26.79 -6.85 -13.85
N LEU A 37 28.09 -7.16 -13.83
CA LEU A 37 28.88 -7.32 -15.05
C LEU A 37 28.52 -8.64 -15.75
N LYS A 38 28.44 -8.59 -17.09
CA LYS A 38 28.25 -9.78 -17.96
C LYS A 38 29.28 -10.89 -17.71
N ALA A 39 30.45 -10.55 -17.18
CA ALA A 39 31.56 -11.47 -16.94
C ALA A 39 31.41 -12.36 -15.70
N ASP A 40 30.50 -12.04 -14.77
CA ASP A 40 30.30 -12.85 -13.56
C ASP A 40 29.26 -13.95 -13.84
N THR A 41 29.76 -15.16 -14.14
CA THR A 41 29.01 -16.32 -14.64
C THR A 41 27.85 -16.77 -13.74
N LYS A 42 27.79 -16.32 -12.48
CA LYS A 42 26.73 -16.68 -11.53
C LYS A 42 25.51 -15.74 -11.52
N LYS A 43 25.58 -14.53 -12.08
CA LYS A 43 24.46 -13.57 -12.09
C LYS A 43 24.41 -12.75 -13.38
N ARG A 44 24.15 -13.45 -14.48
CA ARG A 44 23.76 -12.80 -15.74
C ARG A 44 22.38 -12.19 -15.55
N VAL A 45 22.30 -10.86 -15.57
CA VAL A 45 21.02 -10.13 -15.59
C VAL A 45 20.99 -9.38 -16.92
N ASP A 46 19.94 -9.58 -17.71
CA ASP A 46 19.83 -8.93 -19.01
C ASP A 46 19.68 -7.41 -18.83
N ALA A 47 20.12 -6.65 -19.84
CA ALA A 47 19.99 -5.19 -19.81
C ALA A 47 18.51 -4.77 -19.67
N ARG A 48 17.58 -5.53 -20.26
CA ARG A 48 16.14 -5.28 -20.12
C ARG A 48 15.65 -5.47 -18.69
N ASP A 49 16.16 -6.47 -17.99
CA ASP A 49 15.78 -6.75 -16.60
C ASP A 49 16.33 -5.68 -15.65
N ILE A 50 17.54 -5.16 -15.90
CA ILE A 50 18.10 -4.03 -15.15
C ILE A 50 17.24 -2.77 -15.35
N ILE A 51 16.85 -2.49 -16.59
CA ILE A 51 15.98 -1.34 -16.92
C ILE A 51 14.60 -1.53 -16.29
N ALA A 52 14.03 -2.74 -16.34
CA ALA A 52 12.75 -3.07 -15.73
C ALA A 52 12.78 -2.87 -14.20
N GLY A 53 13.81 -3.41 -13.53
CA GLY A 53 13.99 -3.22 -12.08
C GLY A 53 14.21 -1.75 -11.70
N TYR A 54 14.93 -0.97 -12.51
CA TYR A 54 15.03 0.46 -12.29
C TYR A 54 13.70 1.18 -12.49
N ARG A 55 12.89 0.79 -13.49
CA ARG A 55 11.55 1.33 -13.69
C ARG A 55 10.61 0.98 -12.53
N ASP A 56 10.78 -0.17 -11.90
CA ASP A 56 10.02 -0.51 -10.68
C ASP A 56 10.31 0.44 -9.51
N LYS A 57 11.48 1.12 -9.46
CA LYS A 57 11.74 2.21 -8.50
C LYS A 57 10.72 3.35 -8.64
N LYS A 58 10.20 3.60 -9.84
CA LYS A 58 9.14 4.59 -10.06
C LYS A 58 7.86 4.24 -9.29
N ARG A 59 7.60 2.94 -9.05
CA ARG A 59 6.46 2.49 -8.23
C ARG A 59 6.63 2.90 -6.77
N VAL A 60 7.86 2.93 -6.27
CA VAL A 60 8.17 3.44 -4.93
C VAL A 60 7.93 4.96 -4.87
N GLU A 61 8.35 5.71 -5.90
CA GLU A 61 8.08 7.15 -5.97
C GLU A 61 6.59 7.47 -6.09
N GLU A 62 5.86 6.68 -6.88
CA GLU A 62 4.41 6.77 -7.02
C GLU A 62 3.70 6.41 -5.72
N ALA A 63 4.20 5.39 -5.00
CA ALA A 63 3.75 5.06 -3.65
C ALA A 63 3.92 6.25 -2.69
N PHE A 64 5.11 6.86 -2.65
CA PHE A 64 5.34 8.05 -1.83
C PHE A 64 4.48 9.25 -2.26
N ARG A 65 4.16 9.38 -3.56
CA ARG A 65 3.26 10.42 -4.07
C ARG A 65 1.82 10.21 -3.59
N ASN A 66 1.32 8.98 -3.68
CA ASN A 66 -0.02 8.61 -3.23
C ASN A 66 -0.17 8.75 -1.71
N VAL A 67 0.84 8.35 -0.94
CA VAL A 67 0.91 8.59 0.50
C VAL A 67 0.79 10.09 0.81
N LYS A 68 1.50 10.95 0.06
CA LYS A 68 1.45 12.41 0.25
C LYS A 68 0.08 13.01 -0.08
N SER A 69 -0.58 12.55 -1.13
CA SER A 69 -1.88 13.10 -1.57
C SER A 69 -3.07 12.58 -0.77
N PHE A 70 -3.11 11.29 -0.44
CA PHE A 70 -4.25 10.66 0.23
C PHE A 70 -4.20 10.83 1.76
N ILE A 71 -3.02 10.65 2.37
CA ILE A 71 -2.89 10.58 3.83
C ILE A 71 -2.50 11.95 4.44
N LYS A 72 -2.36 13.00 3.62
CA LYS A 72 -1.82 14.31 4.07
C LYS A 72 -0.53 14.10 4.89
N PHE A 73 0.40 13.34 4.32
CA PHE A 73 1.61 12.81 4.95
C PHE A 73 2.47 13.83 5.72
N GLN A 74 2.38 15.12 5.40
CA GLN A 74 3.13 16.16 6.09
C GLN A 74 2.69 16.22 7.57
N PRO A 75 3.59 15.92 8.53
CA PRO A 75 3.28 16.07 9.93
C PRO A 75 3.07 17.56 10.20
N VAL A 76 1.82 17.96 10.40
CA VAL A 76 1.53 19.31 10.88
C VAL A 76 1.72 19.25 12.39
N TYR A 77 2.81 19.87 12.89
CA TYR A 77 3.06 20.10 14.33
C TYR A 77 3.55 18.89 15.17
N VAL A 78 4.30 17.95 14.59
CA VAL A 78 4.89 16.84 15.36
C VAL A 78 6.37 17.12 15.69
N ARG A 79 6.69 17.36 16.97
CA ARG A 79 8.04 17.80 17.42
C ARG A 79 8.93 16.69 18.01
N LYS A 80 8.33 15.62 18.56
CA LYS A 80 9.08 14.53 19.18
C LYS A 80 9.29 13.39 18.19
N ASP A 81 10.50 12.86 18.17
CA ASP A 81 10.93 11.74 17.32
C ASP A 81 10.03 10.49 17.44
N VAL A 82 9.53 10.18 18.64
CA VAL A 82 8.57 9.09 18.87
C VAL A 82 7.26 9.30 18.11
N HIS A 83 6.70 10.51 18.16
CA HIS A 83 5.45 10.83 17.45
C HIS A 83 5.65 10.87 15.94
N VAL A 84 6.82 11.32 15.47
CA VAL A 84 7.18 11.25 14.05
C VAL A 84 7.18 9.79 13.61
N ARG A 85 7.89 8.89 14.30
CA ARG A 85 7.89 7.47 13.96
C ARG A 85 6.47 6.88 13.95
N ALA A 86 5.66 7.15 14.96
CA ALA A 86 4.29 6.65 15.04
C ALA A 86 3.42 7.13 13.86
N HIS A 87 3.48 8.42 13.52
CA HIS A 87 2.76 8.99 12.37
C HIS A 87 3.16 8.31 11.07
N TYR A 88 4.48 8.15 10.84
CA TYR A 88 4.99 7.47 9.64
C TYR A 88 4.52 6.01 9.57
N THR A 89 4.55 5.29 10.70
CA THR A 89 4.07 3.90 10.75
C THR A 89 2.58 3.83 10.37
N ILE A 90 1.73 4.68 10.95
CA ILE A 90 0.29 4.70 10.64
C ILE A 90 0.06 5.06 9.16
N CYS A 91 0.80 6.04 8.63
CA CYS A 91 0.69 6.41 7.22
C CYS A 91 1.05 5.27 6.28
N VAL A 92 2.15 4.55 6.56
CA VAL A 92 2.56 3.41 5.75
C VAL A 92 1.55 2.28 5.85
N LEU A 93 1.01 2.00 7.04
CA LEU A 93 -0.04 0.99 7.22
C LEU A 93 -1.30 1.32 6.44
N ALA A 94 -1.80 2.56 6.53
CA ALA A 94 -2.96 3.02 5.78
C ALA A 94 -2.75 2.92 4.26
N TYR A 95 -1.54 3.22 3.78
CA TYR A 95 -1.21 3.06 2.36
C TYR A 95 -1.16 1.58 1.93
N LEU A 96 -0.59 0.70 2.76
CA LEU A 96 -0.58 -0.74 2.47
C LEU A 96 -1.99 -1.32 2.42
N LEU A 97 -2.89 -0.86 3.31
CA LEU A 97 -4.30 -1.22 3.27
C LEU A 97 -4.95 -0.74 1.97
N ASP A 98 -4.74 0.51 1.58
CA ASP A 98 -5.30 1.09 0.35
C ASP A 98 -4.84 0.34 -0.92
N ILE A 99 -3.55 0.00 -1.02
CA ILE A 99 -3.03 -0.84 -2.10
C ILE A 99 -3.67 -2.22 -2.08
N THR A 100 -3.83 -2.83 -0.90
CA THR A 100 -4.40 -4.17 -0.76
C THR A 100 -5.84 -4.18 -1.25
N ILE A 101 -6.64 -3.17 -0.86
CA ILE A 101 -8.01 -2.98 -1.34
C ILE A 101 -8.01 -2.79 -2.86
N THR A 102 -7.16 -1.90 -3.39
CA THR A 102 -7.02 -1.65 -4.82
C THR A 102 -6.72 -2.94 -5.59
N ASN A 103 -5.78 -3.75 -5.10
CA ASN A 103 -5.37 -4.99 -5.74
C ASN A 103 -6.48 -6.05 -5.69
N LYS A 104 -7.22 -6.16 -4.58
CA LYS A 104 -8.37 -7.07 -4.47
C LYS A 104 -9.50 -6.67 -5.42
N LEU A 105 -9.83 -5.38 -5.52
CA LEU A 105 -10.83 -4.87 -6.46
C LEU A 105 -10.42 -5.08 -7.93
N ARG A 106 -9.13 -4.95 -8.25
CA ARG A 106 -8.65 -5.21 -9.62
C ARG A 106 -8.74 -6.68 -10.02
N LYS A 107 -8.58 -7.59 -9.06
CA LYS A 107 -8.67 -9.05 -9.30
C LYS A 107 -10.12 -9.52 -9.40
N ASN A 108 -11.00 -8.98 -8.55
CA ASN A 108 -12.40 -9.33 -8.52
C ASN A 108 -13.21 -8.11 -8.96
N LYS A 109 -13.61 -8.08 -10.24
CA LYS A 109 -14.42 -6.98 -10.77
C LYS A 109 -15.79 -7.00 -10.11
N ILE A 110 -16.09 -5.95 -9.34
CA ILE A 110 -17.43 -5.66 -8.85
C ILE A 110 -17.91 -4.46 -9.68
N ASP A 111 -18.87 -4.68 -10.56
CA ASP A 111 -19.32 -3.66 -11.54
C ASP A 111 -19.82 -2.37 -10.87
N GLU A 112 -20.33 -2.48 -9.65
CA GLU A 112 -20.87 -1.38 -8.84
C GLU A 112 -19.77 -0.51 -8.19
N ILE A 113 -18.50 -0.94 -8.23
CA ILE A 113 -17.37 -0.28 -7.56
C ILE A 113 -16.28 0.05 -8.56
N THR A 114 -16.31 1.29 -9.04
CA THR A 114 -15.34 1.83 -10.01
C THR A 114 -14.05 2.37 -9.36
N SER A 115 -14.07 2.65 -8.05
CA SER A 115 -12.92 3.21 -7.33
C SER A 115 -12.85 2.75 -5.87
N VAL A 116 -11.63 2.81 -5.31
CA VAL A 116 -11.36 2.51 -3.90
C VAL A 116 -12.08 3.49 -2.97
N GLN A 117 -12.25 4.75 -3.38
CA GLN A 117 -13.02 5.73 -2.61
C GLN A 117 -14.47 5.30 -2.42
N ARG A 118 -15.07 4.65 -3.43
CA ARG A 118 -16.43 4.14 -3.31
C ARG A 118 -16.54 3.04 -2.27
N VAL A 119 -15.51 2.18 -2.13
CA VAL A 119 -15.44 1.19 -1.05
C VAL A 119 -15.49 1.88 0.30
N TYR A 120 -14.64 2.89 0.53
CA TYR A 120 -14.65 3.61 1.80
C TYR A 120 -16.00 4.25 2.11
N GLN A 121 -16.66 4.86 1.13
CA GLN A 121 -17.99 5.47 1.31
C GLN A 121 -19.09 4.45 1.65
N VAL A 122 -19.04 3.27 1.04
CA VAL A 122 -20.03 2.21 1.29
C VAL A 122 -19.79 1.59 2.67
N MET A 123 -18.53 1.31 3.00
CA MET A 123 -18.15 0.73 4.28
C MET A 123 -18.29 1.71 5.44
N SER A 124 -18.09 3.02 5.23
CA SER A 124 -18.27 4.04 6.29
C SER A 124 -19.73 4.18 6.76
N LYS A 125 -20.69 3.70 5.98
CA LYS A 125 -22.11 3.65 6.38
C LYS A 125 -22.44 2.47 7.28
N CYS A 126 -21.54 1.49 7.39
CA CYS A 126 -21.69 0.41 8.34
C CYS A 126 -21.36 0.97 9.73
N SER A 127 -22.36 1.06 10.61
CA SER A 127 -22.20 1.56 11.97
C SER A 127 -22.70 0.55 12.99
N ALA A 128 -22.07 0.54 14.16
CA ALA A 128 -22.55 -0.11 15.36
C ALA A 128 -22.93 0.99 16.36
N GLY A 129 -24.15 0.91 16.90
CA GLY A 129 -24.70 1.89 17.84
C GLY A 129 -25.10 1.24 19.16
N GLU A 130 -25.00 1.99 20.25
CA GLU A 130 -25.54 1.59 21.56
C GLU A 130 -26.83 2.36 21.82
N ILE A 131 -27.92 1.62 22.02
CA ILE A 131 -29.22 2.15 22.39
C ILE A 131 -29.34 2.06 23.91
N ASN A 132 -29.40 3.22 24.54
CA ASN A 132 -29.67 3.37 25.97
C ASN A 132 -31.10 3.91 26.14
N VAL A 133 -32.01 3.08 26.66
CA VAL A 133 -33.37 3.51 26.98
C VAL A 133 -33.37 4.05 28.41
N ARG A 134 -33.64 5.33 28.64
CA ARG A 134 -33.61 5.91 30.00
C ARG A 134 -34.70 5.36 30.95
N ALA A 135 -35.74 4.72 30.39
CA ALA A 135 -36.88 4.20 31.15
C ALA A 135 -36.69 2.76 31.66
N THR A 136 -35.69 2.03 31.16
CA THR A 136 -35.37 0.66 31.57
C THR A 136 -33.85 0.52 31.61
N GLU A 137 -33.25 -0.17 32.58
CA GLU A 137 -31.78 -0.38 32.63
C GLU A 137 -31.23 -1.26 31.48
N HIS A 138 -31.96 -1.40 30.38
CA HIS A 138 -31.57 -2.22 29.24
C HIS A 138 -30.62 -1.45 28.33
N ARG A 139 -29.41 -1.99 28.17
CA ARG A 139 -28.42 -1.57 27.18
C ARG A 139 -28.42 -2.57 26.03
N GLY A 140 -28.82 -2.11 24.84
CA GLY A 140 -28.74 -2.92 23.63
C GLY A 140 -27.69 -2.31 22.70
N LYS A 141 -26.68 -3.07 22.30
CA LYS A 141 -25.75 -2.63 21.26
C LYS A 141 -26.12 -3.31 19.95
N LYS A 142 -26.33 -2.55 18.88
CA LYS A 142 -26.83 -3.06 17.61
C LYS A 142 -25.94 -2.68 16.43
N ILE A 143 -25.71 -3.62 15.51
CA ILE A 143 -25.06 -3.34 14.22
C ILE A 143 -26.13 -3.04 13.18
N ALA A 144 -25.89 -2.04 12.32
CA ALA A 144 -26.75 -1.80 11.16
C ALA A 144 -26.68 -3.00 10.19
N THR A 145 -27.83 -3.55 9.81
CA THR A 145 -27.90 -4.68 8.86
C THR A 145 -27.20 -4.29 7.55
N PRO A 146 -26.13 -5.00 7.14
CA PRO A 146 -25.38 -4.63 5.96
C PRO A 146 -26.19 -4.90 4.69
N THR A 147 -26.09 -3.96 3.76
CA THR A 147 -26.63 -4.09 2.40
C THR A 147 -25.93 -5.22 1.62
N ASN A 148 -26.56 -5.72 0.56
CA ASN A 148 -25.98 -6.76 -0.31
C ASN A 148 -24.60 -6.37 -0.87
N LEU A 149 -24.40 -5.09 -1.18
CA LEU A 149 -23.11 -4.57 -1.63
C LEU A 149 -22.05 -4.62 -0.51
N GLN A 150 -22.43 -4.31 0.73
CA GLN A 150 -21.53 -4.42 1.88
C GLN A 150 -21.17 -5.88 2.19
N LYS A 151 -22.12 -6.81 2.07
CA LYS A 151 -21.86 -8.26 2.22
C LYS A 151 -20.87 -8.75 1.15
N ARG A 152 -21.09 -8.44 -0.12
CA ARG A 152 -20.16 -8.75 -1.22
C ARG A 152 -18.77 -8.17 -1.01
N LEU A 153 -18.68 -6.94 -0.46
CA LEU A 153 -17.40 -6.33 -0.11
C LEU A 153 -16.71 -7.08 1.05
N LEU A 154 -17.46 -7.50 2.06
CA LEU A 154 -16.92 -8.29 3.16
C LEU A 154 -16.42 -9.65 2.69
N GLU A 155 -17.17 -10.33 1.82
CA GLU A 155 -16.74 -11.57 1.14
C GLU A 155 -15.43 -11.35 0.37
N LEU A 156 -15.35 -10.28 -0.43
CA LEU A 156 -14.13 -9.91 -1.15
C LEU A 156 -12.92 -9.74 -0.22
N PHE A 157 -13.15 -9.18 0.97
CA PHE A 157 -12.10 -8.98 1.95
C PHE A 157 -11.80 -10.22 2.80
N GLY A 158 -12.67 -11.23 2.79
CA GLY A 158 -12.59 -12.41 3.67
C GLY A 158 -13.04 -12.09 5.10
N CYS A 159 -13.98 -11.14 5.24
CA CYS A 159 -14.44 -10.59 6.51
C CYS A 159 -15.94 -10.87 6.75
N GLU A 160 -16.47 -11.96 6.21
CA GLU A 160 -17.87 -12.38 6.37
C GLU A 160 -18.26 -12.59 7.83
N TYR A 161 -17.31 -13.12 8.62
CA TYR A 161 -17.45 -13.33 10.06
C TYR A 161 -17.85 -12.07 10.84
N LEU A 162 -17.54 -10.86 10.33
CA LEU A 162 -17.90 -9.61 11.01
C LEU A 162 -19.41 -9.38 11.11
N VAL A 163 -20.20 -10.10 10.33
CA VAL A 163 -21.67 -10.02 10.36
C VAL A 163 -22.34 -11.33 10.74
N GLU A 164 -21.57 -12.33 11.14
CA GLU A 164 -22.12 -13.56 11.70
C GLU A 164 -22.61 -13.32 13.12
N GLU A 165 -23.80 -13.83 13.45
CA GLU A 165 -24.38 -13.69 14.79
C GLU A 165 -23.45 -14.19 15.89
N GLU A 166 -22.66 -15.22 15.63
CA GLU A 166 -21.72 -15.79 16.61
C GLU A 166 -20.62 -14.80 16.98
N TYR A 167 -19.99 -14.18 15.98
CA TYR A 167 -18.96 -13.16 16.21
C TYR A 167 -19.56 -11.89 16.82
N VAL A 168 -20.71 -11.43 16.31
CA VAL A 168 -21.40 -10.23 16.80
C VAL A 168 -21.80 -10.38 18.27
N LYS A 169 -22.29 -11.57 18.68
CA LYS A 169 -22.55 -11.89 20.10
C LYS A 169 -21.27 -11.94 20.93
N SER A 170 -20.16 -12.44 20.38
CA SER A 170 -18.87 -12.51 21.09
C SER A 170 -18.32 -11.12 21.46
N ILE A 171 -18.60 -10.10 20.65
CA ILE A 171 -18.22 -8.70 20.89
C ILE A 171 -19.29 -7.92 21.67
N GLY A 172 -20.35 -8.60 22.14
CA GLY A 172 -21.44 -8.03 22.93
C GLY A 172 -22.37 -7.12 22.13
N LEU A 173 -22.54 -7.39 20.83
CA LEU A 173 -23.46 -6.71 19.93
C LEU A 173 -24.60 -7.66 19.54
N GLU A 174 -25.72 -7.11 19.10
CA GLU A 174 -26.87 -7.80 18.51
C GLU A 174 -27.07 -7.32 17.06
N LEU A 175 -27.59 -8.20 16.19
CA LEU A 175 -27.90 -7.88 14.78
C LEU A 175 -29.33 -7.36 14.58
#